data_AF-A0A832G6Y6-F1
#
_entry.id   AF-A0A832G6Y6-F1
#
_cell.length_a   1.000
_cell.length_b   1.000
_cell.length_c   1.000
_cell.angle_alpha   90.00
_cell.angle_beta   90.00
_cell.angle_gamma   90.00
#
_symmetry.space_group_name_H-M   'P 1'
#
loop_
_entity.id
_entity.type
_entity.pdbx_description
1 polymer ?
#
loop_
_entity_poly.entity_id
_entity_poly.type
_entity_poly.pdbx_seq_one_letter_code
_entity_poly.pdbx_strand_id
1 'polypeptide(L)'
;MMPHKTILHIFILFAGVNATFLWVATPLLSKYSLQLTAVLIVFMVLGKKTVNEETFKIIEGLAIVVVTLLLVSETDGISSPLFFLNYFLLFALSLLLEPAIPVALSFMFIVFYLLTNETNTSVFQLLELLAFPFMTPLAYFVGKIYRKEENQKKEIANLRRKVETLEEELVEEELR
;
A
#
# COMPACT_ATOMS: atom_id res chain seq x y z
N MET A 1 -14.82 13.64 4.58
CA MET A 1 -14.84 13.62 3.11
C MET A 1 -13.47 13.16 2.65
N MET A 2 -13.35 12.07 1.89
CA MET A 2 -12.03 11.54 1.48
C MET A 2 -11.37 12.49 0.46
N PRO A 3 -10.04 12.67 0.50
CA PRO A 3 -9.35 13.48 -0.51
C PRO A 3 -9.49 12.86 -1.90
N HIS A 4 -9.57 13.69 -2.94
CA HIS A 4 -9.68 13.22 -4.33
C HIS A 4 -8.53 12.27 -4.73
N LYS A 5 -7.28 12.57 -4.31
CA LYS A 5 -6.10 11.72 -4.54
C LYS A 5 -6.29 10.30 -3.97
N THR A 6 -6.86 10.19 -2.77
CA THR A 6 -7.11 8.90 -2.12
C THR A 6 -8.13 8.07 -2.88
N ILE A 7 -9.20 8.70 -3.40
CA ILE A 7 -10.20 8.00 -4.22
C ILE A 7 -9.55 7.43 -5.49
N LEU A 8 -8.68 8.22 -6.13
CA LEU A 8 -7.94 7.76 -7.31
C LEU A 8 -7.03 6.56 -6.97
N HIS A 9 -6.28 6.61 -5.87
CA HIS A 9 -5.43 5.50 -5.45
C HIS A 9 -6.25 4.24 -5.15
N ILE A 10 -7.39 4.37 -4.46
CA ILE A 10 -8.31 3.26 -4.22
C ILE A 10 -8.77 2.64 -5.55
N PHE A 11 -9.11 3.47 -6.54
CA PHE A 11 -9.54 2.99 -7.85
C PHE A 11 -8.41 2.24 -8.60
N ILE A 12 -7.18 2.77 -8.56
CA ILE A 12 -6.00 2.13 -9.17
C ILE A 12 -5.72 0.78 -8.50
N LEU A 13 -5.74 0.73 -7.16
CA LEU A 13 -5.54 -0.50 -6.41
C LEU A 13 -6.67 -1.51 -6.65
N PHE A 14 -7.91 -1.04 -6.71
CA PHE A 14 -9.06 -1.87 -7.09
C PHE A 14 -8.84 -2.51 -8.45
N ALA A 15 -8.43 -1.74 -9.46
CA ALA A 15 -8.12 -2.28 -10.78
C ALA A 15 -6.99 -3.32 -10.71
N GLY A 16 -5.96 -3.09 -9.90
CA GLY A 16 -4.87 -4.05 -9.66
C GLY A 16 -5.33 -5.36 -9.03
N VAL A 17 -6.14 -5.30 -7.98
CA VAL A 17 -6.70 -6.48 -7.31
C VAL A 17 -7.59 -7.27 -8.27
N ASN A 18 -8.44 -6.60 -9.05
CA ASN A 18 -9.30 -7.26 -10.05
C ASN A 18 -8.49 -7.87 -11.19
N ALA A 19 -7.45 -7.19 -11.68
CA ALA A 19 -6.55 -7.75 -12.68
C ALA A 19 -5.84 -9.00 -12.16
N THR A 20 -5.41 -8.99 -10.89
CA THR A 20 -4.81 -10.15 -10.23
C THR A 20 -5.82 -11.28 -10.05
N PHE A 21 -7.07 -10.96 -9.71
CA PHE A 21 -8.16 -11.95 -9.63
C PHE A 21 -8.37 -12.64 -10.98
N LEU A 22 -8.48 -11.88 -12.07
CA LEU A 22 -8.63 -12.45 -13.41
C LEU A 22 -7.41 -13.29 -13.82
N TRP A 23 -6.21 -12.86 -13.41
CA TRP A 23 -4.97 -13.60 -13.65
C TRP A 23 -4.98 -14.97 -12.95
N VAL A 24 -5.26 -14.99 -11.64
CA VAL A 24 -5.28 -16.21 -10.82
C VAL A 24 -6.42 -17.14 -11.22
N ALA A 25 -7.59 -16.59 -11.54
CA ALA A 25 -8.76 -17.38 -11.96
C ALA A 25 -8.60 -18.04 -13.33
N THR A 26 -7.63 -17.62 -14.15
CA THR A 26 -7.41 -18.14 -15.50
C THR A 26 -6.31 -19.22 -15.48
N PRO A 27 -6.61 -20.51 -15.75
CA PRO A 27 -5.64 -21.62 -15.61
C PRO A 27 -4.39 -21.53 -16.50
N LEU A 28 -4.46 -20.76 -17.60
CA LEU A 28 -3.32 -20.54 -18.48
C LEU A 28 -2.35 -19.49 -17.90
N LEU A 29 -2.90 -18.44 -17.28
CA LEU A 29 -2.12 -17.30 -16.77
C LEU A 29 -1.50 -17.62 -15.41
N SER A 30 -2.20 -18.34 -14.54
CA SER A 30 -1.71 -18.71 -13.21
C SER A 30 -0.36 -19.44 -13.26
N LYS A 31 -0.10 -20.25 -14.29
CA LYS A 31 1.20 -20.90 -14.51
C LYS A 31 2.39 -19.94 -14.64
N TYR A 32 2.11 -18.67 -14.93
CA TYR A 32 3.11 -17.61 -15.10
C TYR A 32 3.13 -16.60 -13.95
N SER A 33 2.42 -16.86 -12.84
CA SER A 33 2.36 -15.95 -11.67
C SER A 33 3.74 -15.63 -11.10
N LEU A 34 4.64 -16.63 -11.03
CA LEU A 34 5.99 -16.44 -10.50
C LEU A 34 6.85 -15.57 -11.42
N GLN A 35 6.71 -15.76 -12.74
CA GLN A 35 7.40 -14.97 -13.75
C GLN A 35 6.91 -13.53 -13.73
N LEU A 36 5.60 -13.32 -13.63
CA LEU A 36 5.02 -11.98 -13.49
C LEU A 36 5.52 -11.30 -12.21
N THR A 37 5.57 -12.03 -11.10
CA THR A 37 6.13 -11.55 -9.82
C THR A 37 7.58 -11.08 -9.99
N ALA A 38 8.42 -11.89 -10.62
CA ALA A 38 9.83 -11.54 -10.87
C ALA A 38 9.96 -10.28 -11.74
N VAL A 39 9.17 -10.17 -12.81
CA VAL A 39 9.14 -8.99 -13.69
C VAL A 39 8.73 -7.73 -12.92
N LEU A 40 7.69 -7.81 -12.09
CA LEU A 40 7.22 -6.67 -11.29
C LEU A 40 8.28 -6.21 -10.28
N ILE A 41 8.98 -7.13 -9.62
CA ILE A 41 10.07 -6.79 -8.68
C ILE A 41 11.22 -6.09 -9.41
N VAL A 42 11.65 -6.62 -10.57
CA VAL A 42 12.70 -5.98 -11.38
C VAL A 42 12.27 -4.58 -11.82
N PHE A 43 11.02 -4.44 -12.29
CA PHE A 43 10.49 -3.15 -12.72
C PHE A 43 10.44 -2.15 -11.56
N MET A 44 10.10 -2.60 -10.34
CA MET A 44 10.09 -1.75 -9.15
C MET A 44 11.49 -1.23 -8.81
N VAL A 45 12.51 -2.09 -8.87
CA VAL A 45 13.90 -1.70 -8.59
C VAL A 45 14.43 -0.70 -9.63
N LEU A 46 14.13 -0.92 -10.92
CA LEU A 46 14.58 -0.05 -12.00
C LEU A 46 13.81 1.28 -12.05
N GLY A 47 12.50 1.23 -11.81
CA GLY A 47 11.60 2.39 -11.89
C GLY A 47 11.90 3.46 -10.85
N LYS A 48 12.52 3.10 -9.73
CA LYS A 48 12.86 4.02 -8.63
C LYS A 48 13.73 5.20 -9.07
N LYS A 49 14.56 5.02 -10.10
CA LYS A 49 15.48 6.06 -10.58
C LYS A 49 14.87 6.96 -11.66
N THR A 50 13.80 6.51 -12.32
CA THR A 50 13.29 7.15 -13.54
C THR A 50 11.96 7.87 -13.35
N VAL A 51 11.17 7.50 -12.34
CA VAL A 51 9.85 8.06 -12.06
C VAL A 51 9.93 9.08 -10.92
N ASN A 52 9.07 10.09 -10.94
CA ASN A 52 8.98 11.03 -9.82
C ASN A 52 8.55 10.31 -8.52
N GLU A 53 8.83 10.92 -7.36
CA GLU A 53 8.59 10.27 -6.08
C GLU A 53 7.10 10.01 -5.80
N GLU A 54 6.20 10.95 -6.14
CA GLU A 54 4.76 10.78 -5.89
C GLU A 54 4.14 9.65 -6.72
N THR A 55 4.43 9.58 -8.02
CA THR A 55 3.90 8.52 -8.90
C THR A 55 4.57 7.18 -8.59
N PHE A 56 5.86 7.18 -8.25
CA PHE A 56 6.56 5.94 -7.88
C PHE A 56 5.92 5.27 -6.66
N LYS A 57 5.50 6.03 -5.63
CA LYS A 57 4.81 5.47 -4.45
C LYS A 57 3.54 4.69 -4.80
N ILE A 58 2.75 5.18 -5.76
CA ILE A 58 1.50 4.53 -6.19
C ILE A 58 1.82 3.26 -6.99
N ILE A 59 2.80 3.35 -7.90
CA ILE A 59 3.25 2.19 -8.70
C ILE A 59 3.84 1.11 -7.80
N GLU A 60 4.68 1.49 -6.83
CA GLU A 60 5.27 0.61 -5.83
C GLU A 60 4.18 -0.05 -4.98
N GLY A 61 3.21 0.72 -4.48
CA GLY A 61 2.08 0.19 -3.73
C GLY A 61 1.24 -0.82 -4.54
N LEU A 62 0.93 -0.49 -5.80
CA LEU A 62 0.23 -1.38 -6.72
C LEU A 62 1.03 -2.66 -6.98
N ALA A 63 2.32 -2.54 -7.29
CA ALA A 63 3.19 -3.67 -7.57
C ALA A 63 3.30 -4.62 -6.37
N ILE A 64 3.52 -4.08 -5.16
CA ILE A 64 3.61 -4.88 -3.94
C ILE A 64 2.28 -5.60 -3.66
N VAL A 65 1.13 -4.96 -3.91
CA VAL A 65 -0.19 -5.61 -3.80
C VAL A 65 -0.31 -6.79 -4.75
N VAL A 66 -0.04 -6.56 -6.04
CA VAL A 66 -0.14 -7.61 -7.06
C VAL A 66 0.82 -8.75 -6.76
N VAL A 67 2.08 -8.45 -6.44
CA VAL A 67 3.10 -9.45 -6.08
C VAL A 67 2.66 -10.28 -4.87
N THR A 68 2.15 -9.63 -3.82
CA THR A 68 1.71 -10.33 -2.60
C THR A 68 0.54 -11.27 -2.90
N LEU A 69 -0.47 -10.80 -3.62
CA LEU A 69 -1.62 -11.62 -3.98
C LEU A 69 -1.21 -12.81 -4.86
N LEU A 70 -0.36 -12.59 -5.87
CA LEU A 70 0.15 -13.68 -6.72
C LEU A 70 0.91 -14.73 -5.89
N LEU A 71 1.84 -14.31 -5.04
CA LEU A 71 2.63 -15.23 -4.21
C LEU A 71 1.76 -16.03 -3.25
N VAL A 72 0.80 -15.38 -2.59
CA VAL A 72 -0.09 -16.05 -1.64
C VAL A 72 -1.02 -17.01 -2.38
N SER A 73 -1.56 -16.62 -3.53
CA SER A 73 -2.38 -17.51 -4.37
C SER A 73 -1.62 -18.75 -4.86
N GLU A 74 -0.34 -18.63 -5.22
CA GLU A 74 0.49 -19.78 -5.63
C GLU A 74 0.90 -20.70 -4.47
N THR A 75 0.77 -20.24 -3.22
CA THR A 75 1.21 -20.97 -2.01
C THR A 75 0.04 -21.45 -1.15
N ASP A 76 -1.07 -21.84 -1.79
CA ASP A 76 -2.30 -22.36 -1.14
C ASP A 76 -3.23 -21.29 -0.53
N GLY A 77 -3.13 -20.05 -1.02
CA GLY A 77 -4.09 -18.99 -0.73
C GLY A 77 -4.22 -18.67 0.75
N ILE A 78 -5.41 -18.84 1.31
CA ILE A 78 -5.70 -18.54 2.73
C ILE A 78 -4.93 -19.47 3.68
N SER A 79 -4.66 -20.71 3.26
CA SER A 79 -3.87 -21.68 4.05
C SER A 79 -2.37 -21.41 3.99
N SER A 80 -1.93 -20.46 3.16
CA SER A 80 -0.52 -20.17 2.97
C SER A 80 0.13 -19.64 4.25
N PRO A 81 1.33 -20.13 4.62
CA PRO A 81 2.16 -19.47 5.63
C PRO A 81 2.52 -18.03 5.27
N LEU A 82 2.39 -17.64 4.00
CA LEU A 82 2.62 -16.27 3.51
C LEU A 82 1.38 -15.37 3.62
N PHE A 83 0.22 -15.91 4.04
CA PHE A 83 -1.02 -15.14 4.10
C PHE A 83 -0.91 -13.87 4.97
N PHE A 84 -0.11 -13.92 6.04
CA PHE A 84 0.13 -12.76 6.92
C PHE A 84 0.71 -11.54 6.20
N LEU A 85 1.34 -11.73 5.03
CA LEU A 85 1.84 -10.62 4.19
C LEU A 85 0.70 -9.68 3.81
N ASN A 86 -0.51 -10.18 3.61
CA ASN A 86 -1.68 -9.34 3.33
C ASN A 86 -1.99 -8.40 4.51
N TYR A 87 -1.84 -8.86 5.75
CA TYR A 87 -2.00 -8.01 6.93
C TYR A 87 -0.89 -6.98 7.00
N PHE A 88 0.37 -7.40 6.81
CA PHE A 88 1.52 -6.49 6.81
C PHE A 88 1.39 -5.41 5.71
N LEU A 89 0.86 -5.80 4.56
CA LEU A 89 0.62 -4.93 3.42
C LEU A 89 -0.39 -3.80 3.74
N LEU A 90 -1.37 -4.05 4.61
CA LEU A 90 -2.25 -2.98 5.12
C LEU A 90 -1.42 -1.89 5.80
N PHE A 91 -0.48 -2.27 6.67
CA PHE A 91 0.39 -1.30 7.35
C PHE A 91 1.32 -0.61 6.36
N ALA A 92 1.96 -1.38 5.46
CA ALA A 92 2.87 -0.84 4.46
C ALA A 92 2.20 0.22 3.58
N LEU A 93 0.99 -0.04 3.07
CA LEU A 93 0.28 0.94 2.24
C LEU A 93 -0.26 2.13 3.05
N SER A 94 -0.60 1.93 4.33
CA SER A 94 -0.98 3.04 5.21
C SER A 94 0.16 4.05 5.40
N LEU A 95 1.40 3.56 5.42
CA LEU A 95 2.61 4.37 5.55
C LEU A 95 3.05 4.97 4.21
N LEU A 96 2.95 4.20 3.13
CA LEU A 96 3.40 4.58 1.79
C LEU A 96 2.45 5.60 1.13
N LEU A 97 1.14 5.37 1.25
CA LEU A 97 0.07 6.12 0.60
C LEU A 97 -0.73 6.90 1.64
N GLU A 98 -2.05 6.79 1.65
CA GLU A 98 -2.93 7.44 2.62
C GLU A 98 -3.45 6.48 3.68
N PRO A 99 -3.66 6.96 4.93
CA PRO A 99 -4.12 6.11 6.02
C PRO A 99 -5.46 5.41 5.78
N ALA A 100 -6.29 5.92 4.86
CA ALA A 100 -7.59 5.33 4.51
C ALA A 100 -7.50 4.14 3.53
N ILE A 101 -6.38 3.97 2.83
CA ILE A 101 -6.16 2.87 1.86
C ILE A 101 -6.37 1.48 2.48
N PRO A 102 -5.87 1.16 3.68
CA PRO A 102 -6.06 -0.13 4.32
C PRO A 102 -7.53 -0.52 4.50
N VAL A 103 -8.43 0.45 4.69
CA VAL A 103 -9.87 0.20 4.87
C VAL A 103 -10.49 -0.36 3.60
N ALA A 104 -10.19 0.27 2.46
CA ALA A 104 -10.65 -0.19 1.17
C ALA A 104 -9.98 -1.52 0.80
N LEU A 105 -8.66 -1.61 1.01
CA LEU A 105 -7.88 -2.79 0.63
C LEU A 105 -8.25 -4.04 1.43
N SER A 106 -8.54 -3.91 2.74
CA SER A 106 -8.99 -5.04 3.53
C SER A 106 -10.30 -5.62 3.04
N PHE A 107 -11.24 -4.76 2.62
CA PHE A 107 -12.48 -5.22 2.01
C PHE A 107 -12.21 -5.92 0.67
N MET A 108 -11.34 -5.35 -0.17
CA MET A 108 -10.94 -5.96 -1.44
C MET A 108 -10.27 -7.33 -1.24
N PHE A 109 -9.41 -7.49 -0.23
CA PHE A 109 -8.76 -8.77 0.07
C PHE A 109 -9.74 -9.82 0.56
N ILE A 110 -10.67 -9.47 1.47
CA ILE A 110 -11.72 -10.39 1.89
C ILE A 110 -12.51 -10.88 0.68
N VAL A 111 -12.97 -9.96 -0.18
CA VAL A 111 -13.72 -10.31 -1.39
C VAL A 111 -12.87 -11.15 -2.36
N PHE A 112 -11.61 -10.76 -2.59
CA PHE A 112 -10.67 -11.49 -3.44
C PHE A 112 -10.56 -12.96 -2.98
N TYR A 113 -10.22 -13.19 -1.70
CA TYR A 113 -10.02 -14.54 -1.20
C TYR A 113 -11.33 -15.34 -1.12
N LEU A 114 -12.47 -14.71 -0.85
CA LEU A 114 -13.78 -15.38 -0.90
C LEU A 114 -14.13 -15.84 -2.33
N LEU A 115 -13.74 -15.09 -3.35
CA LEU A 115 -14.01 -15.43 -4.75
C LEU A 115 -13.00 -16.41 -5.35
N THR A 116 -11.75 -16.42 -4.85
CA THR A 116 -10.71 -17.34 -5.33
C THR A 116 -10.63 -18.64 -4.57
N ASN A 117 -11.23 -18.75 -3.38
CA ASN A 117 -11.16 -19.99 -2.60
C ASN A 117 -12.01 -21.10 -3.22
N GLU A 118 -11.50 -22.33 -3.20
CA GLU A 118 -12.28 -23.50 -3.60
C GLU A 118 -13.32 -23.87 -2.53
N THR A 119 -14.35 -24.61 -2.94
CA THR A 119 -15.69 -24.72 -2.33
C THR A 119 -15.78 -25.30 -0.89
N ASN A 120 -14.68 -25.45 -0.16
CA ASN A 120 -14.65 -25.96 1.21
C ASN A 120 -13.78 -25.08 2.14
N THR A 121 -14.21 -23.84 2.37
CA THR A 121 -13.55 -22.94 3.32
C THR A 121 -13.62 -23.50 4.75
N SER A 122 -12.48 -23.77 5.36
CA SER A 122 -12.44 -24.25 6.76
C SER A 122 -12.75 -23.12 7.76
N VAL A 123 -13.14 -23.47 8.98
CA VAL A 123 -13.35 -22.48 10.05
C VAL A 123 -12.09 -21.67 10.33
N PHE A 124 -10.91 -22.30 10.23
CA PHE A 124 -9.62 -21.61 10.41
C PHE A 124 -9.37 -20.58 9.30
N GLN A 125 -9.68 -20.90 8.04
CA GLN A 125 -9.56 -19.96 6.93
C GLN A 125 -10.50 -18.76 7.07
N LEU A 126 -11.73 -18.98 7.56
CA LEU A 126 -12.65 -17.88 7.87
C LEU A 126 -12.12 -16.99 9.00
N LEU A 127 -11.43 -17.57 10.00
CA LEU A 127 -10.83 -16.83 11.09
C LEU A 127 -9.68 -15.93 10.61
N GLU A 128 -8.86 -16.42 9.68
CA GLU A 128 -7.84 -15.61 9.00
C GLU A 128 -8.50 -14.41 8.28
N LEU A 129 -9.57 -14.64 7.51
CA LEU A 129 -10.29 -13.53 6.86
C LEU A 129 -10.90 -12.54 7.87
N LEU A 130 -11.34 -13.02 9.03
CA LEU A 130 -11.87 -12.18 10.10
C LEU A 130 -10.79 -11.29 10.74
N ALA A 131 -9.51 -11.63 10.61
CA ALA A 131 -8.42 -10.80 11.12
C ALA A 131 -8.32 -9.44 10.40
N PHE A 132 -8.77 -9.34 9.14
CA PHE A 132 -8.75 -8.10 8.36
C PHE A 132 -9.46 -6.93 9.08
N PRO A 133 -10.75 -7.03 9.46
CA PRO A 133 -11.44 -6.00 10.24
C PRO A 133 -10.73 -5.56 11.52
N PHE A 134 -9.95 -6.44 12.16
CA PHE A 134 -9.19 -6.11 13.37
C PHE A 134 -7.85 -5.42 13.06
N MET A 135 -7.16 -5.84 12.00
CA MET A 135 -5.88 -5.28 11.59
C MET A 135 -6.03 -3.93 10.89
N THR A 136 -7.11 -3.72 10.14
CA THR A 136 -7.40 -2.48 9.41
C THR A 136 -7.39 -1.22 10.26
N PRO A 137 -8.12 -1.11 11.39
CA PRO A 137 -8.08 0.10 12.21
C PRO A 137 -6.69 0.36 12.77
N LEU A 138 -5.95 -0.69 13.15
CA LEU A 138 -4.56 -0.56 13.61
C LEU A 138 -3.67 0.03 12.50
N ALA A 139 -3.77 -0.51 11.28
CA ALA A 139 -3.04 0.01 10.13
C ALA A 139 -3.40 1.47 9.83
N TYR A 140 -4.70 1.81 9.85
CA TYR A 140 -5.19 3.19 9.70
C TYR A 140 -4.58 4.14 10.74
N PHE A 141 -4.60 3.75 12.03
CA PHE A 141 -4.04 4.57 13.10
C PHE A 141 -2.53 4.77 12.96
N VAL A 142 -1.79 3.71 12.63
CA VAL A 142 -0.35 3.79 12.41
C VAL A 142 -0.01 4.76 11.28
N GLY A 143 -0.69 4.66 10.14
CA GLY A 143 -0.48 5.60 9.03
C GLY A 143 -0.83 7.04 9.41
N LYS A 144 -1.91 7.25 10.19
CA LYS A 144 -2.29 8.59 10.68
C LYS A 144 -1.23 9.18 11.61
N ILE A 145 -0.67 8.38 12.51
CA ILE A 145 0.41 8.79 13.42
C ILE A 145 1.65 9.17 12.60
N TYR A 146 2.04 8.31 11.66
CA TYR A 146 3.19 8.56 10.79
C TYR A 146 3.04 9.85 9.97
N ARG A 147 1.88 10.06 9.32
CA ARG A 147 1.62 11.30 8.57
C ARG A 147 1.60 12.54 9.45
N LYS A 148 1.09 12.44 10.68
CA LYS A 148 1.13 13.54 11.65
C LYS A 148 2.58 13.91 11.97
N GLU A 149 3.43 12.90 12.22
CA GLU A 149 4.84 13.11 12.53
C GLU A 149 5.61 13.73 11.33
N GLU A 150 5.36 13.25 10.12
CA GLU A 150 5.95 13.82 8.89
C GLU A 150 5.57 15.30 8.68
N ASN A 151 4.30 15.64 8.91
CA ASN A 151 3.83 17.02 8.77
C ASN A 151 4.44 17.94 9.84
N GLN A 152 4.56 17.46 11.07
CA GLN A 152 5.22 18.22 12.15
C GLN A 152 6.69 18.48 11.84
N LYS A 153 7.42 17.49 11.29
CA LYS A 153 8.80 17.68 10.83
C LYS A 153 8.91 18.74 9.73
N LYS A 154 7.99 18.74 8.76
CA LYS A 154 7.95 19.75 7.69
C LYS A 154 7.66 21.14 8.23
N GLU A 155 6.74 21.26 9.18
CA GLU A 155 6.41 22.52 9.85
C GLU A 155 7.61 23.08 10.62
N ILE A 156 8.28 22.25 11.42
CA ILE A 156 9.50 22.64 12.14
C ILE A 156 10.59 23.10 11.16
N ALA A 157 10.79 22.39 10.04
CA ALA A 157 11.79 22.77 9.04
C ALA A 157 11.44 24.10 8.33
N ASN A 158 10.15 24.36 8.07
CA ASN A 158 9.70 25.63 7.50
C ASN A 158 9.87 26.79 8.49
N LEU A 159 9.55 26.57 9.78
CA LEU A 159 9.75 27.58 10.82
C LEU A 159 11.22 27.93 11.00
N ARG A 160 12.11 26.93 11.00
CA ARG A 160 13.57 27.16 11.05
C ARG A 160 14.06 28.02 9.90
N ARG A 161 13.66 27.70 8.66
CA ARG A 161 14.00 28.52 7.48
C ARG A 161 13.50 29.96 7.59
N LYS A 162 12.30 30.18 8.15
CA LYS A 162 11.77 31.53 8.37
C LYS A 162 12.56 32.32 9.41
N VAL A 163 13.02 31.67 10.48
CA VAL A 163 13.86 32.32 11.49
C VAL A 163 15.20 32.72 10.88
N GLU A 164 15.83 31.83 10.13
CA GLU A 164 17.10 32.09 9.44
C GLU A 164 16.99 33.27 8.46
N THR A 165 15.93 33.32 7.64
CA THR A 165 15.72 34.48 6.74
C THR A 165 15.48 35.79 7.47
N LEU A 166 14.80 35.77 8.62
CA LEU A 166 14.56 36.98 9.41
C LEU A 166 15.85 37.46 10.11
N GLU A 167 16.71 36.54 10.55
CA GLU A 167 18.01 36.88 11.11
C GLU A 167 18.92 37.52 10.06
N GLU A 168 18.94 37.02 8.83
CA GLU A 168 19.67 37.62 7.70
C GLU A 168 19.17 39.04 7.38
N GLU A 169 17.85 39.24 7.31
CA GLU A 169 17.24 40.56 7.07
C GLU A 169 17.60 41.58 8.16
N LEU A 170 17.60 41.16 9.44
CA LEU A 170 17.99 42.03 10.55
C LEU A 170 19.47 42.45 10.49
N VAL A 171 20.37 41.53 10.13
CA VAL A 171 21.79 41.85 9.96
C VAL A 171 22.01 42.82 8.79
N GLU A 172 21.27 42.68 7.69
CA GLU A 172 21.34 43.63 6.58
C GLU A 172 20.80 45.02 6.95
N GLU A 173 19.78 45.10 7.79
CA GLU A 173 19.27 46.38 8.32
C GLU A 173 20.26 47.06 9.27
N GLU A 174 20.95 46.31 10.13
CA GLU A 174 21.96 46.87 11.07
C GLU A 174 23.23 47.40 10.37
N LEU A 175 23.52 46.95 9.15
CA LEU A 175 24.68 47.38 8.36
C LEU A 175 24.41 48.58 7.43
N ARG A 176 23.17 49.10 7.39
CA ARG A 176 22.77 50.30 6.64
C ARG A 176 22.76 51.55 7.50
#